data_AF-A0ABD0QFL8-F1
#
_entry.id   AF-A0ABD0QFL8-F1
#
_cell.length_a   1.000
_cell.length_b   1.000
_cell.length_c   1.000
_cell.angle_alpha   90.00
_cell.angle_beta   90.00
_cell.angle_gamma   90.00
#
_symmetry.space_group_name_H-M   'P 1'
#
loop_
_entity.id
_entity.type
_entity.pdbx_description
1 polymer ?
#
loop_
_entity_poly.entity_id
_entity_poly.type
_entity_poly.pdbx_seq_one_letter_code
_entity_poly.pdbx_strand_id
1 'polypeptide(L)'
;MDNLEWTMGFSERFGLFYVNRSDPTLPRIPKKSVWRYATIVNCNGFISPGESPHECEIHEPNGDVPGTTPPPPPPSAVPTTSEELLVSFLGLEVSGSDAELALNVLFSLTVIAA
;
A
#
# COMPACT_ATOMS: atom_id res chain seq x y z
N MET A 1 5.04 2.06 6.21
CA MET A 1 4.43 0.78 5.77
C MET A 1 3.40 1.09 4.69
N ASP A 2 3.09 0.14 3.81
CA ASP A 2 2.08 0.32 2.77
C ASP A 2 0.70 0.56 3.41
N ASN A 3 0.06 1.67 3.07
CA ASN A 3 -1.21 2.10 3.67
C ASN A 3 -2.29 2.35 2.58
N LEU A 4 -3.39 3.01 2.93
CA LEU A 4 -4.45 3.39 1.98
C LEU A 4 -4.04 4.68 1.26
N GLU A 5 -3.76 4.58 -0.03
CA GLU A 5 -3.31 5.67 -0.89
C GLU A 5 -4.50 6.38 -1.56
N TRP A 6 -5.45 6.85 -0.74
CA TRP A 6 -6.58 7.68 -1.16
C TRP A 6 -7.37 7.09 -2.33
N THR A 7 -7.47 7.81 -3.45
CA THR A 7 -8.19 7.41 -4.66
C THR A 7 -7.60 6.16 -5.30
N MET A 8 -6.34 5.84 -5.03
CA MET A 8 -5.67 4.63 -5.53
C MET A 8 -5.92 3.41 -4.64
N GLY A 9 -6.58 3.57 -3.48
CA GLY A 9 -6.84 2.47 -2.57
C GLY A 9 -5.53 1.81 -2.11
N PHE A 10 -5.38 0.50 -2.32
CA PHE A 10 -4.18 -0.26 -1.94
C PHE A 10 -3.34 -0.73 -3.14
N SER A 11 -3.62 -0.22 -4.36
CA SER A 11 -2.86 -0.59 -5.55
C SER A 11 -1.44 -0.01 -5.49
N GLU A 12 -1.34 1.26 -5.11
CA GLU A 12 -0.08 1.97 -4.91
C GLU A 12 0.52 1.67 -3.53
N ARG A 13 1.86 1.64 -3.47
CA ARG A 13 2.61 1.12 -2.31
C ARG A 13 3.86 1.96 -2.02
N PHE A 14 3.69 3.04 -1.26
CA PHE A 14 4.80 3.96 -0.95
C PHE A 14 5.59 3.60 0.32
N GLY A 15 5.15 2.61 1.10
CA GLY A 15 5.82 2.25 2.35
C GLY A 15 7.12 1.48 2.14
N LEU A 16 8.07 1.63 3.07
CA LEU A 16 9.26 0.76 3.13
C LEU A 16 8.91 -0.69 3.53
N PHE A 17 7.80 -0.89 4.24
CA PHE A 17 7.31 -2.21 4.65
C PHE A 17 6.07 -2.57 3.85
N TYR A 18 6.07 -3.75 3.23
CA TYR A 18 4.87 -4.35 2.66
C TYR A 18 3.93 -4.84 3.76
N VAL A 19 2.63 -4.80 3.50
CA VAL A 19 1.61 -5.31 4.42
C VAL A 19 0.77 -6.34 3.68
N ASN A 20 0.79 -7.59 4.16
CA ASN A 20 -0.10 -8.62 3.63
C ASN A 20 -1.51 -8.40 4.19
N ARG A 21 -2.42 -7.88 3.35
CA ARG A 21 -3.82 -7.61 3.73
C ARG A 21 -4.73 -8.83 3.62
N SER A 22 -4.27 -9.91 2.97
CA SER A 22 -4.98 -11.19 2.94
C SER A 22 -4.84 -11.96 4.25
N ASP A 23 -3.80 -11.65 5.04
CA ASP A 23 -3.59 -12.19 6.37
C ASP A 23 -4.21 -11.24 7.42
N PRO A 24 -5.15 -11.69 8.26
CA PRO A 24 -5.79 -10.85 9.27
C PRO A 24 -4.82 -10.33 10.35
N THR A 25 -3.65 -10.94 10.51
CA THR A 25 -2.61 -10.47 11.42
C THR A 25 -1.87 -9.24 10.90
N LEU A 26 -2.09 -8.87 9.62
CA LEU A 26 -1.50 -7.72 8.94
C LEU A 26 0.03 -7.63 9.12
N PRO A 27 0.78 -8.70 8.81
CA PRO A 27 2.21 -8.74 9.04
C PRO A 27 2.92 -7.68 8.19
N ARG A 28 3.93 -7.04 8.79
CA ARG A 28 4.77 -6.01 8.15
C ARG A 28 6.06 -6.64 7.69
N ILE A 29 6.27 -6.62 6.39
CA ILE A 29 7.32 -7.35 5.70
C ILE A 29 8.33 -6.33 5.15
N PRO A 30 9.60 -6.34 5.59
CA PRO A 30 10.57 -5.36 5.14
C PRO A 30 10.85 -5.52 3.64
N LYS A 31 10.72 -4.44 2.85
CA LYS A 31 11.18 -4.41 1.45
C LYS A 31 12.68 -4.14 1.40
N LYS A 32 13.27 -4.30 0.22
CA LYS A 32 14.70 -3.98 0.01
C LYS A 32 15.08 -2.53 0.34
N SER A 33 14.13 -1.62 0.13
CA SER A 33 14.30 -0.20 0.47
C SER A 33 14.49 0.06 1.97
N VAL A 34 14.05 -0.84 2.86
CA VAL A 34 14.29 -0.73 4.31
C VAL A 34 15.78 -0.73 4.59
N TRP A 35 16.51 -1.72 4.08
CA TRP A 35 17.94 -1.88 4.34
C TRP A 35 18.73 -0.75 3.71
N ARG A 36 18.36 -0.34 2.49
CA ARG A 36 19.00 0.82 1.85
C ARG A 36 18.80 2.11 2.64
N TYR A 37 17.57 2.38 3.08
CA TYR A 37 17.26 3.58 3.86
C TYR A 37 17.92 3.54 5.25
N ALA A 38 17.92 2.37 5.90
CA ALA A 38 18.60 2.15 7.18
C ALA A 38 20.10 2.45 7.06
N THR A 39 20.77 1.99 6.00
CA THR A 39 22.16 2.34 5.72
C THR A 39 22.36 3.84 5.57
N ILE A 40 21.49 4.55 4.84
CA ILE A 40 21.61 6.02 4.68
C ILE A 40 21.53 6.72 6.04
N VAL A 41 20.57 6.31 6.87
CA VAL A 41 20.40 6.87 8.22
C VAL A 41 21.60 6.53 9.10
N ASN A 42 22.05 5.28 9.10
CA ASN A 42 23.16 4.80 9.94
C ASN A 42 24.51 5.44 9.56
N CYS A 43 24.70 5.70 8.26
CA CYS A 43 25.89 6.35 7.73
C CYS A 43 25.78 7.88 7.66
N ASN A 44 24.64 8.45 8.06
CA ASN A 44 24.35 9.89 7.96
C ASN A 44 24.63 10.47 6.55
N GLY A 45 24.29 9.71 5.51
CA GLY A 45 24.58 10.12 4.13
C GLY A 45 24.70 8.95 3.15
N PHE A 46 25.37 9.24 2.03
CA PHE A 46 25.62 8.28 0.98
C PHE A 46 27.08 7.81 1.03
N ILE A 47 27.29 6.50 1.00
CA ILE A 47 28.62 5.89 0.87
C ILE A 47 29.19 6.26 -0.51
N SER A 48 30.45 6.68 -0.55
CA SER A 48 31.11 7.06 -1.81
C SER A 48 31.31 5.84 -2.72
N PRO A 49 31.24 6.00 -4.05
CA PRO A 49 31.57 4.91 -4.97
C PRO A 49 33.01 4.44 -4.72
N GLY A 50 33.18 3.18 -4.26
CA GLY A 50 34.49 2.57 -3.99
C GLY A 50 34.84 2.39 -2.51
N GLU A 51 33.99 2.86 -1.58
CA GLU A 51 34.21 2.76 -0.13
C GLU A 51 33.56 1.51 0.50
N SER A 52 33.03 0.60 -0.33
CA SER A 52 32.45 -0.67 0.14
C SER A 52 33.55 -1.71 0.45
N PRO A 53 33.51 -2.38 1.61
CA PRO A 53 32.49 -2.31 2.64
C PRO A 53 32.72 -1.14 3.61
N HIS A 54 31.68 -0.35 3.83
CA HIS A 54 31.72 0.73 4.82
C HIS A 54 31.20 0.21 6.17
N GLU A 55 31.85 0.56 7.29
CA GLU A 55 31.55 -0.01 8.62
C GLU A 55 30.09 0.17 9.07
N CYS A 56 29.46 1.30 8.73
CA CYS A 56 28.04 1.57 8.99
C CYS A 56 27.06 0.95 7.98
N GLU A 57 27.53 0.18 6.99
CA GLU A 57 26.65 -0.45 5.99
C GLU A 57 25.79 -1.54 6.63
N ILE A 58 24.47 -1.43 6.46
CA ILE A 58 23.50 -2.43 6.94
C ILE A 58 23.11 -3.30 5.75
N HIS A 59 23.43 -4.60 5.83
CA HIS A 59 23.10 -5.58 4.80
C HIS A 59 21.76 -6.26 5.07
N GLU A 60 21.05 -6.58 4.00
CA GLU A 60 19.90 -7.47 4.09
C GLU A 60 20.36 -8.85 4.61
N PRO A 61 19.61 -9.48 5.53
CA PRO A 61 19.94 -10.83 5.97
C PRO A 61 19.87 -11.79 4.78
N ASN A 62 20.95 -12.54 4.55
CA ASN A 62 21.02 -13.59 3.54
C ASN A 62 20.14 -14.78 3.97
N GLY A 63 18.87 -14.73 3.62
CA GLY A 63 17.96 -15.86 3.80
C GLY A 63 16.57 -15.54 3.32
N ASP A 64 15.95 -16.50 2.63
CA ASP A 64 14.50 -16.59 2.52
C ASP A 64 13.92 -16.83 3.92
N VAL A 65 13.87 -15.76 4.73
CA VAL A 65 13.19 -15.81 6.00
C VAL A 65 11.68 -15.92 5.68
N PRO A 66 10.98 -16.94 6.19
CA PRO A 66 9.54 -17.07 5.96
C PRO A 66 8.83 -15.78 6.38
N GLY A 67 8.20 -15.10 5.42
CA GLY A 67 7.52 -13.82 5.64
C GLY A 67 8.34 -12.55 5.36
N THR A 68 9.56 -12.62 4.82
CA THR A 68 10.32 -11.40 4.41
C THR A 68 10.21 -11.04 2.94
N THR A 69 9.73 -11.95 2.08
CA THR A 69 9.62 -11.68 0.65
C THR A 69 8.22 -11.16 0.34
N PRO A 70 8.06 -9.88 -0.09
CA PRO A 70 6.78 -9.41 -0.58
C PRO A 70 6.37 -10.28 -1.78
N PRO A 71 5.10 -10.67 -1.90
CA PRO A 71 4.62 -11.30 -3.12
C PRO A 71 4.91 -10.35 -4.30
N PRO A 72 5.16 -10.91 -5.50
CA PRO A 72 5.41 -10.11 -6.68
C PRO A 72 4.32 -9.04 -6.81
N PRO A 73 4.69 -7.80 -7.21
CA PRO A 73 3.67 -6.79 -7.44
C PRO A 73 2.61 -7.39 -8.38
N PRO A 74 1.31 -7.19 -8.10
CA PRO A 74 0.30 -7.57 -9.07
C PRO A 74 0.69 -6.92 -10.40
N PRO A 75 0.50 -7.62 -11.54
CA PRO A 75 0.75 -7.00 -12.85
C PRO A 75 0.02 -5.66 -12.84
N SER A 76 0.73 -4.57 -13.17
CA SER A 76 0.12 -3.24 -13.31
C SER A 76 -1.21 -3.43 -13.98
N ALA A 77 -2.28 -3.17 -13.23
CA ALA A 77 -3.62 -3.38 -13.71
C ALA A 77 -3.80 -2.42 -14.89
N VAL A 78 -3.55 -2.95 -16.10
CA VAL A 78 -4.32 -2.58 -17.28
C VAL A 78 -5.77 -2.58 -16.80
N PRO A 79 -6.57 -1.54 -17.06
CA PRO A 79 -7.95 -1.53 -16.63
C PRO A 79 -8.69 -2.62 -17.43
N THR A 80 -8.64 -3.84 -16.92
CA THR A 80 -9.40 -4.98 -17.41
C THR A 80 -10.76 -4.83 -16.78
N THR A 81 -11.67 -4.28 -17.60
CA THR A 81 -13.11 -4.51 -17.61
C THR A 81 -13.76 -4.63 -16.24
N SER A 82 -14.39 -3.54 -15.82
CA SER A 82 -15.27 -3.44 -14.66
C SER A 82 -16.24 -4.61 -14.55
N GLU A 83 -15.87 -5.63 -13.78
CA GLU A 83 -16.84 -6.40 -13.04
C GLU A 83 -17.48 -5.39 -12.06
N GLU A 84 -18.74 -5.02 -12.27
CA GLU A 84 -19.41 -4.05 -11.41
C GLU A 84 -19.57 -4.65 -10.00
N LEU A 85 -18.58 -4.38 -9.14
CA LEU A 85 -18.62 -4.75 -7.74
C LEU A 85 -19.77 -3.99 -7.08
N LEU A 86 -20.87 -4.72 -6.84
CA LEU A 86 -21.99 -4.21 -6.08
C LEU A 86 -21.58 -3.99 -4.63
N VAL A 87 -22.08 -2.90 -4.06
CA VAL A 87 -21.90 -2.51 -2.67
C VAL A 87 -23.27 -2.37 -2.01
N SER A 88 -23.38 -2.80 -0.75
CA SER A 88 -24.58 -2.59 0.05
C SER A 88 -24.67 -1.13 0.52
N PHE A 89 -25.55 -0.34 -0.10
CA PHE A 89 -25.86 1.04 0.27
C PHE A 89 -27.33 1.15 0.71
N LEU A 90 -27.57 1.58 1.96
CA LEU A 90 -28.92 1.66 2.57
C LEU A 90 -29.75 0.35 2.47
N GLY A 91 -29.07 -0.80 2.44
CA GLY A 91 -29.70 -2.11 2.31
C GLY A 91 -30.02 -2.52 0.87
N LEU A 92 -29.55 -1.77 -0.13
CA LEU A 92 -29.63 -2.11 -1.55
C LEU A 92 -28.25 -2.46 -2.09
N GLU A 93 -28.16 -3.51 -2.90
CA GLU A 93 -26.95 -3.84 -3.67
C GLU A 93 -26.91 -2.97 -4.93
N VAL A 94 -26.00 -1.98 -4.96
CA VAL A 94 -25.89 -0.99 -6.05
C VAL A 94 -24.45 -0.87 -6.53
N SER A 95 -24.23 -0.31 -7.72
CA SER A 95 -22.87 -0.03 -8.20
C SER A 95 -22.16 1.00 -7.31
N GLY A 96 -20.83 0.97 -7.27
CA GLY A 96 -20.05 1.97 -6.51
C GLY A 96 -20.34 3.42 -6.93
N SER A 97 -20.54 3.66 -8.23
CA SER A 97 -20.91 4.98 -8.77
C SER A 97 -22.32 5.41 -8.35
N ASP A 98 -23.28 4.49 -8.32
CA ASP A 98 -24.65 4.80 -7.87
C ASP A 98 -24.68 5.06 -6.36
N ALA A 99 -23.89 4.33 -5.57
CA ALA A 99 -23.75 4.57 -4.15
C ALA A 99 -23.16 5.96 -3.85
N GLU A 100 -22.13 6.36 -4.59
CA GLU A 100 -21.52 7.70 -4.46
C GLU A 100 -22.52 8.81 -4.82
N LEU A 101 -23.23 8.66 -5.95
CA LEU A 101 -24.27 9.60 -6.35
C LEU A 101 -25.37 9.70 -5.30
N ALA A 102 -25.88 8.57 -4.82
CA ALA A 102 -26.92 8.52 -3.80
C ALA A 102 -26.47 9.15 -2.49
N LEU A 103 -25.23 8.90 -2.04
CA LEU A 103 -24.65 9.52 -0.85
C LEU A 103 -24.58 11.06 -0.98
N ASN A 104 -24.09 11.56 -2.11
CA ASN A 104 -23.98 12.99 -2.36
C ASN A 104 -25.36 13.68 -2.41
N VAL A 105 -26.35 13.03 -3.00
CA VAL A 105 -27.74 13.52 -3.01
C VAL A 105 -28.33 13.54 -1.60
N LEU A 106 -28.21 12.45 -0.83
CA LEU A 106 -28.70 12.41 0.56
C LEU A 106 -28.03 13.49 1.42
N PHE A 107 -26.71 13.65 1.33
CA PHE A 107 -25.98 14.67 2.07
C PHE A 107 -26.42 16.10 1.70
N SER A 108 -26.71 16.35 0.42
CA SER A 108 -27.22 17.66 -0.01
C SER A 108 -28.61 17.94 0.56
N LEU A 109 -29.50 16.93 0.59
CA LEU A 109 -30.83 17.06 1.16
C LEU A 109 -30.80 17.26 2.68
N THR A 110 -29.87 16.64 3.40
CA THR A 110 -29.72 16.87 4.84
C THR A 110 -29.22 18.28 5.18
N VAL A 111 -28.39 18.89 4.33
CA VAL A 111 -27.95 20.28 4.50
C VAL A 111 -29.07 21.29 4.22
N ILE A 112 -29.95 21.00 3.25
CA ILE A 112 -31.08 21.90 2.91
C ILE A 112 -32.23 21.79 3.91
N ALA A 113 -32.39 20.62 4.56
CA ALA A 113 -33.45 20.37 5.53
C ALA A 113 -33.10 20.73 6.99
N ALA A 114 -31.89 21.26 7.24
CA ALA A 114 -31.41 21.71 8.55
C ALA A 114 -31.53 23.24 8.70
#